data_AF-A0A4Z0PN05-F1
#
_entry.id   AF-A0A4Z0PN05-F1
#
_cell.length_a   1.000
_cell.length_b   1.000
_cell.length_c   1.000
_cell.angle_alpha   90.00
_cell.angle_beta   90.00
_cell.angle_gamma   90.00
#
_symmetry.space_group_name_H-M   'P 1'
#
loop_
_entity.id
_entity.type
_entity.pdbx_description
1 polymer ?
#
loop_
_entity_poly.entity_id
_entity_poly.type
_entity_poly.pdbx_seq_one_letter_code
_entity_poly.pdbx_strand_id
1 'polypeptide(L)'
;MPKPYASAIIRLLQTHALYDDDPHWNLLRLHKGAIRAYFEEIGVELDFNENQGYARLLQPERLNKVPFAVRLFKLVAANGDSEWVVTNNFAFTLTQQLVGTTTRVRWQVEEFHRSFKQLTGAEKCQCRRAQAQRNHLACCYLAWVSLRQFARHTAQTIYQAHQQQWAPYLRQLLDLFLNKAKHKKAVMLSLSKHLYRSGTALR
;
A
#
# COMPACT_ATOMS: atom_id res chain seq x y z
N MET A 1 -7.16 25.26 6.39
CA MET A 1 -6.88 25.89 5.08
C MET A 1 -5.95 24.98 4.30
N PRO A 2 -6.22 24.67 3.01
CA PRO A 2 -5.26 23.93 2.19
C PRO A 2 -3.96 24.74 2.06
N LYS A 3 -2.81 24.07 2.21
CA LYS A 3 -1.49 24.71 2.06
C LYS A 3 -1.38 25.27 0.63
N PRO A 4 -0.97 26.53 0.42
CA PRO A 4 -0.97 27.15 -0.91
C PRO A 4 -0.03 26.43 -1.90
N TYR A 5 0.97 25.71 -1.39
CA TYR A 5 1.94 24.93 -2.15
C TYR A 5 1.57 23.44 -2.33
N ALA A 6 0.37 23.02 -1.93
CA ALA A 6 -0.03 21.62 -1.99
C ALA A 6 -0.02 21.06 -3.42
N SER A 7 -0.37 21.86 -4.42
CA SER A 7 -0.33 21.44 -5.84
C SER A 7 1.09 21.14 -6.33
N ALA A 8 2.10 21.90 -5.89
CA ALA A 8 3.50 21.63 -6.22
C ALA A 8 3.99 20.31 -5.59
N ILE A 9 3.59 20.02 -4.34
CA ILE A 9 3.88 18.73 -3.69
C ILE A 9 3.25 17.57 -4.49
N ILE A 10 1.96 17.70 -4.83
CA ILE A 10 1.25 16.66 -5.59
C ILE A 10 1.91 16.43 -6.94
N ARG A 11 2.29 17.51 -7.63
CA ARG A 11 2.95 17.45 -8.93
C ARG A 11 4.30 16.72 -8.82
N LEU A 12 5.14 17.08 -7.85
CA LEU A 12 6.41 16.38 -7.58
C LEU A 12 6.22 14.89 -7.28
N LEU A 13 5.21 14.53 -6.48
CA LEU A 13 4.91 13.12 -6.18
C LEU A 13 4.45 12.33 -7.43
N GLN A 14 3.86 13.00 -8.42
CA GLN A 14 3.39 12.38 -9.65
C GLN A 14 4.52 12.23 -10.68
N THR A 15 5.34 13.27 -10.86
CA THR A 15 6.33 13.33 -11.94
C THR A 15 7.74 12.98 -11.48
N HIS A 16 8.01 12.94 -10.17
CA HIS A 16 9.33 12.80 -9.54
C HIS A 16 10.30 13.95 -9.83
N ALA A 17 10.08 14.73 -10.89
CA ALA A 17 10.83 15.91 -11.25
C ALA A 17 9.93 17.02 -11.83
N LEU A 18 10.34 18.27 -11.63
CA LEU A 18 9.77 19.48 -12.19
C LEU A 18 10.89 20.28 -12.85
N TYR A 19 10.56 20.93 -13.96
CA TYR A 19 11.45 21.83 -14.69
C TYR A 19 10.92 23.26 -14.63
N ASP A 20 11.74 24.22 -15.03
CA ASP A 20 11.45 25.66 -14.95
C ASP A 20 10.30 26.14 -15.84
N ASP A 21 9.94 25.34 -16.85
CA ASP A 21 8.78 25.53 -17.72
C ASP A 21 7.47 25.00 -17.12
N ASP A 22 7.49 24.23 -16.02
CA ASP A 22 6.27 23.69 -15.41
C ASP A 22 5.48 24.82 -14.72
N PRO A 23 4.14 24.88 -14.86
CA PRO A 23 3.29 25.87 -14.21
C PRO A 23 3.46 25.97 -12.68
N HIS A 24 3.94 24.91 -12.04
CA HIS A 24 4.14 24.86 -10.59
C HIS A 24 5.54 25.33 -10.16
N TRP A 25 6.45 25.66 -11.09
CA TRP A 25 7.83 26.05 -10.78
C TRP A 25 7.90 27.25 -9.84
N ASN A 26 7.15 28.32 -10.14
CA ASN A 26 7.12 29.53 -9.31
C ASN A 26 6.58 29.25 -7.90
N LEU A 27 5.58 28.37 -7.78
CA LEU A 27 5.00 27.97 -6.51
C LEU A 27 6.01 27.14 -5.68
N LEU A 28 6.74 26.25 -6.35
CA LEU A 28 7.81 25.48 -5.75
C LEU A 28 8.94 26.39 -5.25
N ARG A 29 9.37 27.34 -6.08
CA ARG A 29 10.41 28.32 -5.73
C ARG A 29 10.01 29.15 -4.51
N LEU A 30 8.78 29.68 -4.51
CA LEU A 30 8.27 30.53 -3.42
C LEU A 30 8.15 29.79 -2.09
N HIS A 31 7.81 28.50 -2.12
CA HIS A 31 7.57 27.69 -0.92
C HIS A 31 8.61 26.58 -0.70
N LYS A 32 9.81 26.73 -1.28
CA LYS A 32 10.87 25.70 -1.27
C LYS A 32 11.13 25.11 0.12
N GLY A 33 11.23 25.96 1.14
CA GLY A 33 11.51 25.52 2.51
C GLY A 33 10.41 24.62 3.08
N ALA A 34 9.14 24.97 2.88
CA ALA A 34 8.02 24.19 3.38
C ALA A 34 7.81 22.88 2.59
N ILE A 35 8.07 22.91 1.28
CA ILE A 35 8.01 21.73 0.41
C ILE A 35 9.14 20.77 0.76
N ARG A 36 10.36 21.27 0.96
CA ARG A 36 11.51 20.48 1.42
C ARG A 36 11.23 19.80 2.76
N ALA A 37 10.75 20.55 3.75
CA ALA A 37 10.41 20.00 5.07
C ALA A 37 9.35 18.88 4.99
N TYR A 38 8.36 19.03 4.10
CA TYR A 38 7.36 17.98 3.85
C TYR A 38 7.99 16.69 3.33
N PHE A 39 8.92 16.77 2.37
CA PHE A 39 9.59 15.59 1.84
C PHE A 39 10.56 14.97 2.85
N GLU A 40 11.28 15.79 3.62
CA GLU A 40 12.17 15.31 4.68
C GLU A 40 11.43 14.52 5.76
N GLU A 41 10.21 14.93 6.12
CA GLU A 41 9.34 14.22 7.07
C GLU A 41 9.02 12.78 6.60
N ILE A 42 8.89 12.58 5.28
CA ILE A 42 8.64 11.26 4.68
C ILE A 42 9.93 10.55 4.22
N GLY A 43 11.10 11.09 4.58
CA GLY A 43 12.41 10.49 4.26
C GLY A 43 12.85 10.64 2.80
N VAL A 44 12.30 11.63 2.09
CA VAL A 44 12.64 11.96 0.70
C VAL A 44 13.36 13.31 0.68
N GLU A 45 14.38 13.45 -0.17
CA GLU A 45 15.12 14.69 -0.33
C GLU A 45 14.65 15.45 -1.56
N LEU A 46 14.51 16.77 -1.45
CA LEU A 46 14.25 17.65 -2.59
C LEU A 46 15.58 18.23 -3.10
N ASP A 47 16.06 17.70 -4.22
CA ASP A 47 17.16 18.29 -4.99
C ASP A 47 16.60 19.40 -5.86
N PHE A 48 16.99 20.64 -5.60
CA PHE A 48 16.48 21.83 -6.28
C PHE A 48 17.64 22.66 -6.78
N ASN A 49 17.71 22.85 -8.10
CA ASN A 49 18.72 23.64 -8.76
C ASN A 49 18.05 24.67 -9.67
N GLU A 50 18.00 25.93 -9.20
CA GLU A 50 17.40 27.03 -9.95
C GLU A 50 18.22 27.39 -11.20
N ASN A 51 19.55 27.29 -11.11
CA ASN A 51 20.44 27.63 -12.24
C ASN A 51 20.34 26.62 -13.38
N GLN A 52 20.04 25.36 -13.07
CA GLN A 52 19.85 24.29 -14.04
C GLN A 52 18.35 24.02 -14.34
N GLY A 53 17.45 24.84 -13.79
CA GLY A 53 16.02 24.78 -14.08
C GLY A 53 15.34 23.47 -13.69
N TYR A 54 15.76 22.79 -12.61
CA TYR A 54 15.10 21.55 -12.17
C TYR A 54 14.88 21.43 -10.66
N ALA A 55 13.89 20.63 -10.31
CA ALA A 55 13.61 20.15 -8.96
C ALA A 55 13.27 18.67 -9.06
N ARG A 56 13.92 17.78 -8.30
CA ARG A 56 13.61 16.35 -8.31
C ARG A 56 13.61 15.76 -6.91
N LEU A 57 12.80 14.71 -6.74
CA LEU A 57 12.75 13.93 -5.53
C LEU A 57 13.84 12.86 -5.58
N LEU A 58 14.69 12.84 -4.55
CA LEU A 58 15.70 11.82 -4.35
C LEU A 58 15.27 10.96 -3.16
N GLN A 59 15.24 9.65 -3.36
CA GLN A 59 15.14 8.71 -2.25
C GLN A 59 16.56 8.31 -1.87
N PRO A 60 17.12 8.83 -0.75
CA PRO A 60 18.49 8.51 -0.39
C PRO A 60 18.62 7.02 -0.10
N GLU A 61 19.37 6.31 -0.93
CA GLU A 61 19.73 4.91 -0.69
C GLU A 61 20.73 4.85 0.47
N ARG A 62 20.23 4.54 1.67
CA ARG A 62 21.06 4.45 2.89
C ARG A 62 21.81 3.13 3.03
N LEU A 63 22.16 2.49 1.92
CA LEU A 63 22.93 1.24 1.91
C LEU A 63 24.26 1.36 2.67
N ASN A 64 24.94 2.52 2.57
CA ASN A 64 26.20 2.75 3.28
C ASN A 64 26.00 3.10 4.76
N LYS A 65 24.75 3.25 5.23
CA LYS A 65 24.41 3.62 6.62
C LYS A 65 23.69 2.50 7.37
N VAL A 66 23.46 1.34 6.76
CA VAL A 66 22.87 0.21 7.49
C VAL A 66 23.93 -0.42 8.40
N PRO A 67 23.63 -0.68 9.68
CA PRO A 67 24.61 -1.17 10.65
C PRO A 67 24.90 -2.68 10.51
N PHE A 68 24.58 -3.28 9.36
CA PHE A 68 24.70 -4.71 9.11
C PHE A 68 25.21 -4.95 7.69
N ALA A 69 25.93 -6.05 7.49
CA ALA A 69 26.36 -6.44 6.16
C ALA A 69 25.14 -6.75 5.27
N VAL A 70 25.30 -6.57 3.95
CA VAL A 70 24.32 -7.00 2.94
C VAL A 70 25.01 -7.79 1.83
N ARG A 71 24.28 -8.68 1.16
CA ARG A 71 24.70 -9.37 -0.06
C ARG A 71 23.90 -8.86 -1.26
N LEU A 72 24.60 -8.70 -2.37
CA LEU A 72 24.04 -8.29 -3.66
C LEU A 72 24.03 -9.51 -4.60
N PHE A 73 22.86 -9.79 -5.18
CA PHE A 73 22.69 -10.81 -6.21
C PHE A 73 22.24 -10.13 -7.50
N LYS A 74 22.86 -10.50 -8.63
CA LYS A 74 22.31 -10.21 -9.96
C LYS A 74 21.44 -11.38 -10.37
N LEU A 75 20.14 -11.18 -10.52
CA LEU A 75 19.24 -12.16 -11.12
C LEU A 75 19.20 -11.89 -12.62
N VAL A 76 19.38 -12.93 -13.43
CA VAL A 76 19.28 -12.83 -14.91
C VAL A 76 18.17 -13.78 -15.34
N ALA A 77 17.13 -13.22 -15.95
CA ALA A 77 16.03 -13.97 -16.52
C ALA A 77 16.44 -14.61 -17.85
N ALA A 78 15.72 -15.65 -18.27
CA ALA A 78 16.02 -16.37 -19.50
C ALA A 78 15.92 -15.51 -20.78
N ASN A 79 15.17 -14.41 -20.73
CA ASN A 79 15.03 -13.43 -21.80
C ASN A 79 16.14 -12.37 -21.83
N GLY A 80 17.13 -12.43 -20.92
CA GLY A 80 18.23 -11.49 -20.84
C GLY A 80 18.00 -10.29 -19.90
N ASP A 81 16.78 -10.12 -19.37
CA ASP A 81 16.51 -9.08 -18.37
C ASP A 81 17.28 -9.36 -17.08
N SER A 82 17.78 -8.32 -16.43
CA SER A 82 18.49 -8.47 -15.17
C SER A 82 17.95 -7.56 -14.07
N GLU A 83 17.81 -8.11 -12.87
CA GLU A 83 17.40 -7.41 -11.65
C GLU A 83 18.50 -7.56 -10.59
N TRP A 84 18.76 -6.49 -9.85
CA TRP A 84 19.65 -6.53 -8.70
C TRP A 84 18.84 -6.66 -7.42
N VAL A 85 19.17 -7.67 -6.61
CA VAL A 85 18.50 -7.94 -5.34
C VAL A 85 19.50 -7.86 -4.21
N VAL A 86 19.21 -7.00 -3.23
CA VAL A 86 19.97 -6.88 -1.99
C VAL A 86 19.24 -7.62 -0.87
N THR A 87 19.98 -8.35 -0.04
CA THR A 87 19.44 -9.01 1.16
C THR A 87 20.45 -8.96 2.30
N ASN A 88 19.95 -8.86 3.54
CA ASN A 88 20.74 -9.01 4.76
C ASN A 88 20.76 -10.46 5.28
N ASN A 89 20.25 -11.42 4.50
CA ASN A 89 20.36 -12.84 4.81
C ASN A 89 21.71 -13.39 4.33
N PHE A 90 22.48 -13.98 5.24
CA PHE A 90 23.81 -14.54 4.96
C PHE A 90 23.85 -16.07 5.06
N ALA A 91 22.70 -16.72 5.16
CA ALA A 91 22.62 -18.18 5.22
C ALA A 91 23.51 -18.82 4.14
N PHE A 92 24.31 -19.81 4.52
CA PHE A 92 25.22 -20.50 3.62
C PHE A 92 24.48 -21.18 2.46
N THR A 93 23.22 -21.57 2.67
CA THR A 93 22.31 -22.15 1.68
C THR A 93 21.71 -21.13 0.70
N LEU A 94 22.01 -19.83 0.85
CA LEU A 94 21.42 -18.78 0.04
C LEU A 94 22.04 -18.77 -1.37
N THR A 95 21.32 -19.35 -2.32
CA THR A 95 21.67 -19.37 -3.74
C THR A 95 20.88 -18.34 -4.53
N GLN A 96 21.38 -17.98 -5.71
CA GLN A 96 20.69 -17.08 -6.65
C GLN A 96 19.28 -17.60 -7.01
N GLN A 97 19.12 -18.92 -7.14
CA GLN A 97 17.81 -19.55 -7.40
C GLN A 97 16.85 -19.36 -6.22
N LEU A 98 17.31 -19.57 -4.99
CA LEU A 98 16.50 -19.35 -3.79
C LEU A 98 16.07 -17.89 -3.68
N VAL A 99 17.01 -16.96 -3.88
CA VAL A 99 16.72 -15.51 -3.92
C VAL A 99 15.68 -15.20 -4.99
N GLY A 100 15.82 -15.76 -6.21
CA GLY A 100 14.82 -15.61 -7.26
C GLY A 100 13.43 -16.10 -6.85
N THR A 101 13.33 -17.27 -6.20
CA THR A 101 12.04 -17.77 -5.70
C THR A 101 11.44 -16.90 -4.60
N THR A 102 12.26 -16.35 -3.70
CA THR A 102 11.78 -15.42 -2.65
C THR A 102 11.37 -14.08 -3.25
N THR A 103 12.10 -13.56 -4.23
CA THR A 103 11.77 -12.32 -4.95
C THR A 103 10.43 -12.44 -5.68
N ARG A 104 10.03 -13.63 -6.15
CA ARG A 104 8.68 -13.86 -6.72
C ARG A 104 7.53 -13.55 -5.75
N VAL A 105 7.77 -13.53 -4.44
CA VAL A 105 6.74 -13.06 -3.48
C VAL A 105 6.46 -11.57 -3.67
N ARG A 106 7.45 -10.75 -4.07
CA ARG A 106 7.24 -9.33 -4.39
C ARG A 106 6.21 -9.13 -5.50
N TRP A 107 6.24 -10.00 -6.52
CA TRP A 107 5.27 -9.99 -7.61
C TRP A 107 3.82 -10.18 -7.12
N GLN A 108 3.60 -10.87 -6.00
CA GLN A 108 2.26 -11.01 -5.43
C GLN A 108 1.71 -9.66 -4.94
N VAL A 109 2.58 -8.76 -4.47
CA VAL A 109 2.20 -7.40 -4.06
C VAL A 109 1.80 -6.57 -5.28
N GLU A 110 2.54 -6.69 -6.38
CA GLU A 110 2.19 -6.03 -7.64
C GLU A 110 0.89 -6.57 -8.25
N GLU A 111 0.70 -7.90 -8.25
CA GLU A 111 -0.55 -8.54 -8.68
C GLU A 111 -1.73 -8.06 -7.82
N PHE A 112 -1.52 -7.96 -6.50
CA PHE A 112 -2.50 -7.38 -5.57
C PHE A 112 -2.84 -5.94 -5.97
N HIS A 113 -1.86 -5.04 -6.09
CA HIS A 113 -2.13 -3.63 -6.42
C HIS A 113 -2.81 -3.46 -7.78
N ARG A 114 -2.38 -4.22 -8.79
CA ARG A 114 -2.97 -4.19 -10.13
C ARG A 114 -4.44 -4.63 -10.09
N SER A 115 -4.70 -5.80 -9.53
CA SER A 115 -6.07 -6.35 -9.46
C SER A 115 -6.97 -5.51 -8.55
N PHE A 116 -6.45 -4.96 -7.45
CA PHE A 116 -7.17 -4.03 -6.59
C PHE A 116 -7.64 -2.79 -7.35
N LYS A 117 -6.73 -2.09 -8.03
CA LYS A 117 -7.06 -0.89 -8.80
C LYS A 117 -8.08 -1.19 -9.92
N GLN A 118 -7.83 -2.24 -10.68
CA GLN A 118 -8.63 -2.58 -11.87
C GLN A 118 -10.02 -3.11 -11.52
N LEU A 119 -10.14 -3.97 -10.51
CA LEU A 119 -11.37 -4.74 -10.25
C LEU A 119 -12.30 -4.08 -9.22
N THR A 120 -11.81 -3.15 -8.39
CA THR A 120 -12.65 -2.54 -7.34
C THR A 120 -12.90 -1.05 -7.52
N GLY A 121 -12.32 -0.43 -8.57
CA GLY A 121 -12.45 1.01 -8.78
C GLY A 121 -11.82 1.86 -7.68
N ALA A 122 -10.73 1.37 -7.06
CA ALA A 122 -10.05 2.08 -5.96
C ALA A 122 -9.63 3.51 -6.33
N GLU A 123 -9.26 3.73 -7.60
CA GLU A 123 -8.81 5.03 -8.12
C GLU A 123 -9.95 5.90 -8.66
N LYS A 124 -11.20 5.41 -8.62
CA LYS A 124 -12.36 6.12 -9.18
C LYS A 124 -13.09 7.03 -8.18
N CYS A 125 -12.60 7.13 -6.94
CA CYS A 125 -13.23 7.96 -5.90
C CYS A 125 -13.21 9.45 -6.30
N GLN A 126 -14.39 10.06 -6.42
CA GLN A 126 -14.53 11.50 -6.69
C GLN A 126 -14.70 12.33 -5.41
N CYS A 127 -14.66 11.69 -4.23
CA CYS A 127 -14.86 12.37 -2.96
C CYS A 127 -13.65 13.26 -2.62
N ARG A 128 -13.90 14.48 -2.13
CA ARG A 128 -12.87 15.42 -1.69
C ARG A 128 -12.56 15.34 -0.18
N ARG A 129 -13.44 14.72 0.61
CA ARG A 129 -13.28 14.59 2.05
C ARG A 129 -12.43 13.36 2.38
N ALA A 130 -11.37 13.54 3.17
CA ALA A 130 -10.45 12.46 3.56
C ALA A 130 -11.16 11.26 4.20
N GLN A 131 -12.20 11.49 5.02
CA GLN A 131 -12.98 10.39 5.60
C GLN A 131 -13.72 9.57 4.53
N ALA A 132 -14.32 10.23 3.54
CA ALA A 132 -15.03 9.57 2.46
C ALA A 132 -14.06 8.78 1.56
N GLN A 133 -12.88 9.32 1.29
CA GLN A 133 -11.81 8.61 0.56
C GLN A 133 -11.34 7.36 1.31
N ARG A 134 -11.12 7.45 2.63
CA ARG A 134 -10.78 6.28 3.46
C ARG A 134 -11.87 5.23 3.46
N ASN A 135 -13.14 5.65 3.57
CA ASN A 135 -14.28 4.74 3.51
C ASN A 135 -14.37 4.04 2.14
N HIS A 136 -14.16 4.78 1.03
CA HIS A 136 -14.12 4.20 -0.32
C HIS A 136 -13.04 3.13 -0.44
N LEU A 137 -11.82 3.43 0.00
CA LEU A 137 -10.72 2.46 0.00
C LEU A 137 -11.05 1.24 0.86
N ALA A 138 -11.61 1.43 2.05
CA ALA A 138 -12.03 0.31 2.92
C ALA A 138 -13.06 -0.60 2.23
N CYS A 139 -14.06 -0.02 1.55
CA CYS A 139 -15.02 -0.77 0.76
C CYS A 139 -14.35 -1.54 -0.40
N CYS A 140 -13.42 -0.90 -1.12
CA CYS A 140 -12.64 -1.55 -2.16
C CYS A 140 -11.83 -2.73 -1.62
N TYR A 141 -11.20 -2.59 -0.44
CA TYR A 141 -10.44 -3.68 0.19
C TYR A 141 -11.35 -4.86 0.53
N LEU A 142 -12.51 -4.59 1.13
CA LEU A 142 -13.49 -5.63 1.46
C LEU A 142 -14.01 -6.34 0.20
N ALA A 143 -14.28 -5.59 -0.87
CA ALA A 143 -14.69 -6.14 -2.15
C ALA A 143 -13.59 -7.04 -2.75
N TRP A 144 -12.34 -6.58 -2.76
CA TRP A 144 -11.20 -7.35 -3.29
C TRP A 144 -10.96 -8.64 -2.51
N VAL A 145 -10.97 -8.59 -1.17
CA VAL A 145 -10.78 -9.77 -0.33
C VAL A 145 -11.90 -10.79 -0.56
N SER A 146 -13.15 -10.33 -0.62
CA SER A 146 -14.30 -11.18 -0.89
C SER A 146 -14.21 -11.83 -2.28
N LEU A 147 -13.82 -11.06 -3.29
CA LEU A 147 -13.61 -11.55 -4.65
C LEU A 147 -12.45 -12.56 -4.72
N ARG A 148 -11.34 -12.31 -4.01
CA ARG A 148 -10.21 -13.25 -3.93
C ARG A 148 -10.62 -14.55 -3.24
N GLN A 149 -11.48 -14.47 -2.21
CA GLN A 149 -12.01 -15.66 -1.55
C GLN A 149 -12.95 -16.44 -2.48
N PHE A 150 -13.83 -15.76 -3.21
CA PHE A 150 -14.69 -16.37 -4.22
C PHE A 150 -13.88 -17.09 -5.30
N ALA A 151 -12.87 -16.42 -5.87
CA ALA A 151 -11.98 -16.98 -6.89
C ALA A 151 -11.27 -18.25 -6.41
N ARG A 152 -10.87 -18.29 -5.12
CA ARG A 152 -10.29 -19.49 -4.50
C ARG A 152 -11.31 -20.62 -4.38
N HIS A 153 -12.55 -20.31 -3.97
CA HIS A 153 -13.61 -21.31 -3.87
C HIS A 153 -14.00 -21.91 -5.22
N THR A 154 -13.92 -21.13 -6.30
CA THR A 154 -14.26 -21.58 -7.66
C THR A 154 -13.05 -22.08 -8.46
N ALA A 155 -11.86 -22.13 -7.84
CA ALA A 155 -10.59 -22.50 -8.48
C ALA A 155 -10.30 -21.71 -9.77
N GLN A 156 -10.59 -20.40 -9.75
CA GLN A 156 -10.44 -19.51 -10.89
C GLN A 156 -9.48 -18.36 -10.58
N THR A 157 -8.99 -17.70 -11.62
CA THR A 157 -8.28 -16.43 -11.44
C THR A 157 -9.22 -15.35 -10.91
N ILE A 158 -8.68 -14.36 -10.20
CA ILE A 158 -9.48 -13.24 -9.69
C ILE A 158 -10.21 -12.49 -10.82
N TYR A 159 -9.62 -12.46 -12.02
CA TYR A 159 -10.19 -11.84 -13.21
C TYR A 159 -11.38 -12.62 -13.77
N GLN A 160 -11.27 -13.94 -13.88
CA GLN A 160 -12.39 -14.79 -14.31
C GLN A 160 -13.54 -14.76 -13.31
N ALA A 161 -13.21 -14.82 -12.02
CA ALA A 161 -14.18 -14.74 -10.93
C ALA A 161 -14.93 -13.40 -10.94
N HIS A 162 -14.25 -12.30 -11.27
CA HIS A 162 -14.86 -10.97 -11.37
C HIS A 162 -15.93 -10.87 -12.47
N GLN A 163 -15.78 -11.63 -13.56
CA GLN A 163 -16.72 -11.63 -14.69
C GLN A 163 -17.99 -12.45 -14.41
N GLN A 164 -18.08 -13.13 -13.26
CA GLN A 164 -19.23 -13.95 -12.88
C GLN A 164 -20.19 -13.20 -11.96
N GLN A 165 -21.33 -13.81 -11.66
CA GLN A 165 -22.24 -13.31 -10.65
C GLN A 165 -21.84 -13.78 -9.25
N TRP A 166 -21.11 -12.96 -8.51
CA TRP A 166 -20.63 -13.25 -7.15
C TRP A 166 -21.43 -12.54 -6.04
N ALA A 167 -22.52 -11.83 -6.39
CA ALA A 167 -23.44 -11.22 -5.42
C ALA A 167 -24.09 -12.24 -4.45
N PRO A 168 -24.51 -13.46 -4.89
CA PRO A 168 -24.99 -14.47 -3.95
C PRO A 168 -23.93 -14.89 -2.93
N TYR A 169 -22.68 -15.06 -3.37
CA TYR A 169 -21.56 -15.38 -2.50
C TYR A 169 -21.29 -14.27 -1.47
N LEU A 170 -21.37 -13.01 -1.89
CA LEU A 170 -21.26 -11.86 -0.98
C LEU A 170 -22.34 -11.86 0.11
N ARG A 171 -23.60 -12.14 -0.25
CA ARG A 171 -24.69 -12.24 0.74
C ARG A 171 -24.40 -13.33 1.77
N GLN A 172 -23.98 -14.51 1.30
CA GLN A 172 -23.59 -15.60 2.18
C GLN A 172 -22.43 -15.22 3.12
N LEU A 173 -21.40 -14.54 2.62
CA LEU A 173 -20.30 -14.04 3.46
C LEU A 173 -20.80 -13.04 4.49
N LEU A 174 -21.63 -12.07 4.09
CA LEU A 174 -22.19 -11.07 4.99
C LEU A 174 -23.03 -11.71 6.11
N ASP A 175 -23.87 -12.68 5.76
CA ASP A 175 -24.67 -13.42 6.74
C ASP A 175 -23.78 -14.17 7.75
N LEU A 176 -22.72 -14.83 7.26
CA LEU A 176 -21.74 -15.49 8.13
C LEU A 176 -21.04 -14.50 9.08
N PHE A 177 -20.63 -13.34 8.60
CA PHE A 177 -19.99 -12.31 9.43
C PHE A 177 -20.95 -11.71 10.45
N LEU A 178 -22.18 -11.36 10.04
CA LEU A 178 -23.20 -10.82 10.93
C LEU A 178 -23.59 -11.83 12.01
N ASN A 179 -23.72 -13.11 11.66
CA ASN A 179 -24.05 -14.17 12.62
C ASN A 179 -22.89 -14.42 13.60
N LYS A 180 -21.64 -14.44 13.13
CA LYS A 180 -20.46 -14.49 14.04
C LYS A 180 -20.37 -13.27 14.97
N ALA A 181 -20.67 -12.08 14.47
CA ALA A 181 -20.67 -10.86 15.29
C ALA A 181 -21.77 -10.87 16.35
N LYS A 182 -22.99 -11.31 15.99
CA LYS A 182 -24.09 -11.53 16.94
C LYS A 182 -23.70 -12.53 18.03
N HIS A 183 -23.08 -13.64 17.66
CA HIS A 183 -22.62 -14.65 18.61
C HIS A 183 -21.54 -14.11 19.56
N LYS A 184 -20.51 -13.41 19.03
CA LYS A 184 -19.49 -12.77 19.88
C LYS A 184 -20.09 -11.75 20.86
N LYS A 185 -21.03 -10.93 20.39
CA LYS A 185 -21.75 -9.96 21.24
C LYS A 185 -22.56 -10.68 22.32
N ALA A 186 -23.28 -11.74 21.98
CA ALA A 186 -24.04 -12.55 22.94
C ALA A 186 -23.12 -13.21 24.00
N VAL A 187 -21.97 -13.73 23.59
CA VAL A 187 -20.96 -14.31 24.50
C VAL A 187 -20.38 -13.25 25.44
N MET A 188 -20.00 -12.07 24.92
CA MET A 188 -19.51 -10.95 25.74
C MET A 188 -20.57 -10.46 26.75
N LEU A 189 -21.84 -10.36 26.33
CA LEU A 189 -22.95 -9.99 27.22
C LEU A 189 -23.24 -11.07 28.27
N SER A 190 -23.10 -12.36 27.92
CA SER A 190 -23.25 -13.47 28.85
C SER A 190 -22.12 -13.50 29.89
N LEU A 191 -20.87 -13.32 29.46
CA LEU A 191 -19.70 -13.22 30.34
C LEU A 191 -19.79 -12.01 31.27
N SER A 192 -20.21 -10.85 30.77
CA SER A 192 -20.45 -9.65 31.58
C SER A 192 -21.54 -9.87 32.65
N LYS A 193 -22.65 -10.53 32.29
CA LYS A 193 -23.70 -10.91 33.25
C LYS A 193 -23.24 -11.95 34.26
N HIS A 194 -22.39 -12.89 33.86
CA HIS A 194 -21.84 -13.91 34.76
C HIS A 194 -20.87 -13.27 35.76
N LEU A 195 -19.95 -12.42 35.30
CA LEU A 195 -19.01 -11.67 36.14
C LEU A 195 -19.72 -10.72 37.12
N TYR A 196 -20.83 -10.10 36.69
CA TYR A 196 -21.66 -9.26 37.56
C TYR A 196 -22.45 -10.07 38.60
N ARG A 197 -22.87 -11.30 38.28
CA ARG A 197 -23.59 -12.21 39.19
C ARG A 197 -22.68 -13.00 40.12
N SER A 198 -21.43 -13.25 39.75
CA SER A 198 -20.46 -14.02 40.53
C SER A 198 -19.78 -13.24 41.66
N GLY A 199 -20.14 -11.96 41.86
CA GLY A 199 -19.82 -11.26 43.11
C GLY A 199 -18.34 -11.09 43.44
N THR A 200 -17.42 -11.17 42.47
CA THR A 200 -16.06 -10.66 42.67
C THR A 200 -16.08 -9.14 42.54
N ALA A 201 -16.68 -8.49 43.52
CA ALA A 201 -16.35 -7.11 43.85
C ALA A 201 -14.89 -7.13 44.33
N LEU A 202 -13.98 -6.74 43.45
CA LEU A 202 -12.63 -6.34 43.82
C LEU A 202 -12.76 -5.25 44.90
N ARG A 203 -12.50 -5.63 46.16
CA ARG A 203 -11.92 -4.73 47.14
C ARG A 203 -10.42 -4.65 46.87
#